data_AF-A0A8K0AH29-F1
#
_entry.id   AF-A0A8K0AH29-F1
#
_cell.length_a   1.000
_cell.length_b   1.000
_cell.length_c   1.000
_cell.angle_alpha   90.00
_cell.angle_beta   90.00
_cell.angle_gamma   90.00
#
_symmetry.space_group_name_H-M   'P 1'
#
loop_
_entity.id
_entity.type
_entity.pdbx_description
1 polymer ?
#
loop_
_entity_poly.entity_id
_entity_poly.type
_entity_poly.pdbx_seq_one_letter_code
_entity_poly.pdbx_strand_id
1 'polypeptide(L)' 'MGYADIWNSHPKGYGKGTRECRICSVHRGLIRKYDLMVCRRCFRENANAIGFYKFR' A
#
# COMPACT_ATOMS: atom_id res chain seq x y z
N MET A 1 22.20 -24.84 -2.11
CA MET A 1 22.34 -23.57 -1.36
C MET A 1 21.90 -22.34 -2.17
N GLY A 2 22.10 -22.26 -3.50
CA GLY A 2 21.83 -21.02 -4.25
C GLY A 2 20.40 -20.42 -4.24
N TYR A 3 19.33 -21.17 -3.94
CA TYR A 3 17.97 -20.60 -3.87
C TYR A 3 17.83 -19.53 -2.78
N ALA A 4 18.41 -19.78 -1.60
CA ALA A 4 18.28 -18.89 -0.45
C ALA A 4 19.03 -17.57 -0.69
N ASP A 5 20.16 -17.63 -1.39
CA ASP A 5 21.02 -16.49 -1.68
C ASP A 5 20.44 -15.54 -2.76
N ILE A 6 19.54 -16.05 -3.61
CA ILE A 6 18.99 -15.32 -4.77
C ILE A 6 17.55 -14.82 -4.51
N TRP A 7 16.88 -15.31 -3.45
CA TRP A 7 15.50 -14.99 -3.16
C TRP A 7 15.27 -13.49 -2.93
N ASN A 8 14.34 -12.89 -3.70
CA ASN A 8 13.99 -11.46 -3.61
C ASN A 8 15.20 -10.50 -3.73
N SER A 9 16.24 -10.91 -4.45
CA SER A 9 17.48 -10.15 -4.67
C SER A 9 17.31 -8.87 -5.51
N HIS A 10 16.24 -8.75 -6.28
CA HIS A 10 16.02 -7.57 -7.12
C HIS A 10 15.72 -6.32 -6.27
N PRO A 11 16.48 -5.22 -6.42
CA PRO A 11 16.30 -4.03 -5.62
C PRO A 11 14.95 -3.36 -5.91
N LYS A 12 14.18 -3.10 -4.85
CA LYS A 12 12.84 -2.50 -4.90
C LYS A 12 12.87 -1.01 -4.54
N GLY A 13 13.61 -0.21 -5.30
CA GLY A 13 13.73 1.24 -5.07
C GLY A 13 12.52 2.06 -5.52
N TYR A 14 11.85 1.65 -6.60
CA TYR A 14 10.70 2.35 -7.17
C TYR A 14 9.67 1.40 -7.81
N GLY A 15 8.46 1.91 -8.04
CA GLY A 15 7.38 1.18 -8.70
C GLY A 15 6.23 0.80 -7.77
N LYS A 16 5.47 -0.22 -8.18
CA LYS A 16 4.30 -0.72 -7.43
C LYS A 16 4.69 -1.72 -6.35
N GLY A 17 5.63 -2.63 -6.63
CA GLY A 17 6.06 -3.67 -5.70
C GLY A 17 6.89 -3.18 -4.51
N THR A 18 7.24 -1.89 -4.48
CA THR A 18 8.01 -1.26 -3.41
C THR A 18 7.13 -0.64 -2.35
N ARG A 19 5.82 -0.56 -2.62
CA ARG A 19 4.84 0.12 -1.78
C ARG A 19 3.72 -0.83 -1.47
N GLU A 20 3.32 -0.90 -0.22
CA GLU A 20 2.21 -1.73 0.22
C GLU A 20 1.21 -0.93 1.05
N CYS A 21 -0.01 -1.42 1.12
CA CYS A 21 -1.01 -0.88 2.01
C CYS A 21 -0.58 -1.09 3.47
N ARG A 22 -0.60 -0.03 4.29
CA ARG A 22 -0.31 -0.11 5.74
C ARG A 22 -1.22 -1.08 6.52
N ILE A 23 -2.39 -1.45 5.97
CA ILE A 23 -3.41 -2.27 6.65
C ILE A 23 -3.45 -3.71 6.13
N CYS A 24 -3.41 -3.91 4.81
CA CYS A 24 -3.63 -5.21 4.19
C CYS A 24 -2.47 -5.70 3.30
N SER A 25 -1.34 -4.98 3.32
CA SER A 25 -0.11 -5.28 2.57
C SER A 25 -0.29 -5.49 1.06
N VAL A 26 -1.41 -5.03 0.49
CA VAL A 26 -1.67 -5.16 -0.95
C VAL A 26 -0.94 -4.05 -1.70
N HIS A 27 -0.32 -4.38 -2.82
CA HIS A 27 0.37 -3.42 -3.70
C HIS A 27 -0.57 -2.69 -4.67
N ARG A 28 -1.81 -3.15 -4.81
CA ARG A 28 -2.78 -2.66 -5.82
C ARG A 28 -3.73 -1.61 -5.27
N GLY A 29 -4.05 -0.60 -6.09
CA GLY A 29 -5.04 0.42 -5.74
C GLY A 29 -4.66 1.24 -4.51
N LEU A 30 -3.36 1.51 -4.34
CA LEU A 30 -2.82 2.30 -3.24
C LEU A 30 -3.12 3.79 -3.42
N ILE A 31 -3.73 4.40 -2.42
CA ILE A 31 -3.92 5.85 -2.31
C ILE A 31 -2.67 6.42 -1.66
N ARG A 32 -1.96 7.27 -2.41
CA ARG A 32 -0.68 7.88 -2.02
C ARG A 32 -0.79 9.35 -1.65
N LYS A 33 -1.98 9.94 -1.84
CA LYS A 33 -2.22 11.35 -1.55
C LYS A 33 -2.15 11.56 -0.03
N TYR A 34 -1.55 12.66 0.40
CA TYR A 34 -1.39 13.02 1.81
C TYR A 34 -0.59 11.98 2.63
N ASP A 35 0.28 11.22 1.97
CA ASP A 35 1.09 10.16 2.59
C ASP A 35 0.28 9.09 3.37
N LEU A 36 -0.96 8.83 2.94
CA LEU A 36 -1.81 7.83 3.59
C LEU A 36 -1.26 6.41 3.42
N MET A 37 -0.76 6.06 2.22
CA MET A 37 -0.25 4.72 1.89
C MET A 37 -1.24 3.59 2.24
N VAL A 38 -2.53 3.82 1.95
CA VAL A 38 -3.63 2.88 2.22
C VAL A 38 -4.29 2.47 0.91
N CYS A 39 -4.72 1.22 0.75
CA CYS A 39 -5.45 0.81 -0.45
C CYS A 39 -6.89 1.33 -0.46
N ARG A 40 -7.49 1.46 -1.64
CA ARG A 40 -8.84 2.02 -1.81
C ARG A 40 -9.95 1.29 -1.05
N ARG A 41 -9.76 0.01 -0.69
CA ARG A 41 -10.74 -0.76 0.11
C ARG A 41 -10.66 -0.33 1.57
N CYS A 42 -9.46 -0.44 2.16
CA CYS A 42 -9.20 -0.04 3.54
C CYS A 42 -9.46 1.46 3.78
N PHE A 43 -9.20 2.31 2.79
CA PHE A 43 -9.55 3.73 2.89
C PHE A 43 -11.06 3.94 3.04
N ARG A 44 -11.90 3.21 2.27
CA ARG A 44 -13.36 3.35 2.36
C ARG A 44 -13.91 2.85 3.70
N GLU A 45 -13.34 1.80 4.25
CA GLU A 45 -13.71 1.25 5.56
C GLU A 45 -13.36 2.24 6.69
N ASN A 46 -12.24 2.95 6.57
CA ASN A 46 -11.73 3.83 7.63
C ASN A 46 -11.93 5.33 7.35
N ALA A 47 -12.60 5.72 6.25
CA ALA A 47 -12.68 7.10 5.80
C ALA A 47 -13.22 8.04 6.87
N ASN A 48 -14.31 7.64 7.54
CA ASN A 48 -14.93 8.43 8.60
C ASN A 48 -14.00 8.61 9.81
N ALA A 49 -13.26 7.56 10.20
CA ALA A 49 -12.32 7.62 11.32
C ALA A 49 -11.10 8.52 11.02
N ILE A 50 -10.67 8.58 9.76
CA ILE A 50 -9.62 9.50 9.30
C ILE A 50 -10.14 10.96 9.23
N GLY A 51 -11.47 11.15 9.24
CA GLY A 51 -12.11 12.46 9.13
C GLY A 51 -12.54 12.85 7.72
N PHE A 52 -12.55 11.91 6.77
CA PHE A 52 -13.13 12.12 5.45
C PHE A 52 -14.63 11.82 5.49
N TYR A 53 -15.43 12.86 5.24
CA TYR A 53 -16.89 12.77 5.14
C TYR A 53 -17.37 13.05 3.72
N LYS A 54 -18.40 12.33 3.30
CA LYS A 54 -19.06 12.54 2.00
C LYS A 54 -20.04 13.72 2.13
N PHE A 55 -19.70 14.84 1.50
CA PHE A 55 -20.54 16.05 1.50
C PHE A 55 -21.73 15.98 0.52
N ARG A 56 -21.68 15.10 -0.49
CA ARG A 56 -22.73 14.88 -1.49
C ARG A 56 -22.66 13.47 -2.02
#